data_AF-A0A7J8W3W9-F1
#
_entry.id   AF-A0A7J8W3W9-F1
#
_cell.length_a   1.000
_cell.length_b   1.000
_cell.length_c   1.000
_cell.angle_alpha   90.00
_cell.angle_beta   90.00
_cell.angle_gamma   90.00
#
_symmetry.space_group_name_H-M   'P 1'
#
loop_
_entity.id
_entity.type
_entity.pdbx_description
1 polymer ?
#
loop_
_entity_poly.entity_id
_entity_poly.type
_entity_poly.pdbx_seq_one_letter_code
_entity_poly.pdbx_strand_id
1 'polypeptide(L)'
;DVSKAPSDPYGRTVWTFGRAATIELTHNWGTESDPEFKGYHTGNSEPRGFGHIGITVDDVNKACERFERLGVEFVKKLDAGKMKGIAFIKDPDGYWIEIFDLKTIGDVISRCS
;
A
#
# COMPACT_ATOMS: atom_id res chain seq x y z
N ASP A 1 0.43 -4.75 -18.22
CA ASP A 1 -0.40 -4.35 -19.37
C ASP A 1 -1.67 -5.20 -19.38
N VAL A 2 -2.79 -4.60 -18.96
CA VAL A 2 -4.11 -5.27 -18.88
C VAL A 2 -4.75 -5.46 -20.25
N SER A 3 -4.27 -4.78 -21.30
CA SER A 3 -4.78 -4.96 -22.67
C SER A 3 -4.49 -6.36 -23.23
N LYS A 4 -3.54 -7.08 -22.62
CA LYS A 4 -3.18 -8.46 -22.97
C LYS A 4 -4.00 -9.51 -22.22
N ALA A 5 -4.93 -9.10 -21.34
CA ALA A 5 -5.76 -10.04 -20.61
C ALA A 5 -6.79 -10.70 -21.54
N PRO A 6 -6.95 -12.04 -21.52
CA PRO A 6 -7.98 -12.72 -22.29
C PRO A 6 -9.39 -12.18 -21.98
N SER A 7 -10.28 -12.23 -22.96
CA SER A 7 -11.68 -11.80 -22.79
C SER A 7 -12.56 -12.90 -22.20
N ASP A 8 -12.21 -14.17 -22.41
CA ASP A 8 -12.96 -15.29 -21.86
C ASP A 8 -12.69 -15.46 -20.35
N PRO A 9 -13.70 -15.87 -19.54
CA PRO A 9 -13.55 -15.96 -18.09
C PRO A 9 -12.46 -16.93 -17.63
N TYR A 10 -12.28 -18.05 -18.33
CA TYR A 10 -11.31 -19.08 -17.96
C TYR A 10 -9.88 -18.59 -18.18
N GLY A 11 -9.57 -18.13 -19.39
CA GLY A 11 -8.27 -17.56 -19.73
C GLY A 11 -7.94 -16.34 -18.88
N ARG A 12 -8.92 -15.49 -18.58
CA ARG A 12 -8.74 -14.35 -17.69
C ARG A 12 -8.37 -14.77 -16.27
N THR A 13 -8.99 -15.83 -15.75
CA THR A 13 -8.66 -16.37 -14.42
C THR A 13 -7.21 -16.85 -14.37
N VAL A 14 -6.80 -17.71 -15.30
CA VAL A 14 -5.42 -18.21 -15.39
C VAL A 14 -4.42 -17.05 -15.55
N TRP A 15 -4.75 -16.07 -16.39
CA TRP A 15 -3.91 -14.89 -16.58
C TRP A 15 -3.71 -14.10 -15.29
N THR A 16 -4.80 -13.81 -14.55
CA THR A 16 -4.77 -13.02 -13.31
C THR A 16 -3.92 -13.70 -12.24
N PHE A 17 -4.17 -14.99 -11.96
CA PHE A 17 -3.43 -15.74 -10.94
C PHE A 17 -1.97 -16.04 -11.34
N GLY A 18 -1.63 -15.88 -12.62
CA GLY A 18 -0.26 -16.00 -13.11
C GLY A 18 0.55 -14.70 -13.08
N ARG A 19 0.06 -13.60 -12.50
CA ARG A 19 0.78 -12.32 -12.42
C ARG A 19 1.58 -12.19 -11.14
N ALA A 20 2.74 -11.55 -11.24
CA ALA A 20 3.54 -11.19 -10.08
C ALA A 20 2.93 -9.96 -9.38
N ALA A 21 3.13 -9.87 -8.06
CA ALA A 21 2.76 -8.72 -7.23
C ALA A 21 1.27 -8.32 -7.31
N THR A 22 0.37 -9.29 -7.45
CA THR A 22 -1.07 -9.07 -7.29
C THR A 22 -1.43 -8.91 -5.83
N ILE A 23 -2.44 -8.07 -5.55
CA ILE A 23 -3.05 -7.95 -4.23
C ILE A 23 -4.47 -8.49 -4.34
N GLU A 24 -4.77 -9.52 -3.54
CA GLU A 24 -6.11 -10.08 -3.41
C GLU A 24 -6.83 -9.40 -2.23
N LEU A 25 -7.88 -8.64 -2.53
CA LEU A 25 -8.73 -8.01 -1.52
C LEU A 25 -9.96 -8.87 -1.31
N THR A 26 -10.11 -9.43 -0.11
CA THR A 26 -11.25 -10.29 0.23
C THR A 26 -12.39 -9.45 0.81
N HIS A 27 -13.55 -9.47 0.15
CA HIS A 27 -14.76 -8.84 0.65
C HIS A 27 -15.66 -9.87 1.33
N ASN A 28 -15.73 -9.83 2.67
CA ASN A 28 -16.75 -10.57 3.41
C ASN A 28 -18.07 -9.79 3.36
N TRP A 29 -19.10 -10.38 2.76
CA TRP A 29 -20.37 -9.69 2.50
C TRP A 29 -21.04 -9.20 3.79
N GLY A 30 -21.54 -7.96 3.76
CA GLY A 30 -22.26 -7.34 4.87
C GLY A 30 -21.37 -6.51 5.81
N THR A 31 -20.05 -6.67 5.76
CA THR A 31 -19.11 -5.90 6.59
C THR A 31 -19.19 -4.39 6.34
N GLU A 32 -19.58 -3.97 5.14
CA GLU A 32 -19.76 -2.57 4.76
C GLU A 32 -20.95 -1.88 5.44
N SER A 33 -21.90 -2.64 5.99
CA SER A 33 -23.14 -2.11 6.60
C SER A 33 -23.37 -2.59 8.03
N ASP A 34 -22.46 -3.39 8.58
CA ASP A 34 -22.57 -3.90 9.95
C ASP A 34 -22.03 -2.86 10.95
N PRO A 35 -22.88 -2.25 11.80
CA PRO A 35 -22.44 -1.29 12.80
C PRO A 35 -21.58 -1.91 13.93
N GLU A 36 -21.63 -3.23 14.09
CA GLU A 36 -20.81 -3.95 15.07
C GLU A 36 -19.43 -4.35 14.52
N PHE A 37 -19.26 -4.33 13.20
CA PHE A 37 -17.96 -4.56 12.58
C PHE A 37 -17.00 -3.40 12.89
N LYS A 38 -15.98 -3.66 13.71
CA LYS A 38 -15.01 -2.63 14.14
C LYS A 38 -13.87 -2.39 13.13
N GLY A 39 -13.95 -2.98 11.94
CA GLY A 39 -12.88 -2.97 10.94
C GLY A 39 -11.94 -4.18 11.07
N TYR A 40 -11.08 -4.34 10.07
CA TYR A 40 -10.01 -5.34 10.09
C TYR A 40 -8.83 -4.85 10.95
N HIS A 41 -8.10 -5.79 11.55
CA HIS A 41 -6.88 -5.48 12.29
C HIS A 41 -5.69 -5.42 11.33
N THR A 42 -4.90 -4.35 11.41
CA THR A 42 -3.83 -4.06 10.45
C THR A 42 -2.52 -4.77 10.76
N GLY A 43 -2.39 -5.36 11.95
CA GLY A 43 -1.17 -6.01 12.44
C GLY A 43 -0.12 -5.07 13.04
N ASN A 44 -0.31 -3.75 12.99
CA ASN A 44 0.64 -2.75 13.52
C ASN A 44 0.45 -2.41 15.02
N SER A 45 -0.62 -2.91 15.63
CA SER A 45 -0.87 -2.89 17.08
C SER A 45 -0.95 -4.31 17.64
N GLU A 46 -1.01 -4.49 18.96
CA GLU A 46 -1.15 -5.83 19.53
C GLU A 46 -2.50 -6.47 19.17
N PRO A 47 -2.56 -7.78 18.84
CA PRO A 47 -1.43 -8.68 18.59
C PRO A 47 -0.75 -8.34 17.25
N ARG A 48 0.58 -8.13 17.27
CA ARG A 48 1.33 -7.76 16.07
C ARG A 48 1.54 -8.93 15.10
N GLY A 49 1.62 -8.62 13.82
CA GLY A 49 1.83 -9.61 12.76
C GLY A 49 2.22 -8.98 11.42
N PHE A 50 1.28 -8.91 10.49
CA PHE A 50 1.46 -8.18 9.23
C PHE A 50 1.84 -6.71 9.50
N GLY A 51 2.74 -6.16 8.68
CA GLY A 51 3.19 -4.76 8.80
C GLY A 51 2.57 -3.86 7.75
N HIS A 52 2.98 -4.05 6.51
CA HIS A 52 2.58 -3.20 5.38
C HIS A 52 2.89 -3.89 4.05
N ILE A 53 2.29 -3.37 2.98
CA ILE A 53 2.80 -3.55 1.61
C ILE A 53 3.69 -2.36 1.23
N GLY A 54 4.54 -2.53 0.22
CA GLY A 54 5.41 -1.47 -0.28
C GLY A 54 5.18 -1.20 -1.76
N ILE A 55 5.15 0.08 -2.14
CA ILE A 55 5.01 0.54 -3.53
C ILE A 55 6.19 1.44 -3.86
N THR A 56 6.95 1.03 -4.87
CA THR A 56 7.99 1.87 -5.46
C THR A 56 7.38 2.88 -6.44
N VAL A 57 7.87 4.11 -6.40
CA VAL A 57 7.45 5.20 -7.30
C VAL A 57 8.66 5.84 -7.97
N ASP A 58 8.41 6.61 -9.03
CA ASP A 58 9.49 7.29 -9.77
C ASP A 58 10.09 8.51 -9.04
N ASP A 59 9.26 9.16 -8.22
CA ASP A 59 9.56 10.38 -7.45
C ASP A 59 8.66 10.42 -6.21
N VAL A 60 9.24 10.10 -5.05
CA VAL A 60 8.50 9.99 -3.79
C VAL A 60 7.91 11.32 -3.32
N ASN A 61 8.55 12.46 -3.64
CA ASN A 61 8.05 13.79 -3.26
C ASN A 61 6.76 14.11 -4.01
N LYS A 62 6.76 13.96 -5.34
CA LYS A 62 5.57 14.21 -6.16
C LYS A 62 4.42 13.28 -5.83
N ALA A 63 4.72 12.01 -5.52
CA ALA A 63 3.71 11.05 -5.06
C ALA A 63 3.06 11.54 -3.74
N CYS A 64 3.87 11.91 -2.74
CA CYS A 64 3.38 12.41 -1.46
C CYS A 64 2.57 13.69 -1.61
N GLU A 65 3.02 14.68 -2.40
CA GLU A 65 2.25 15.90 -2.67
C GLU A 65 0.89 15.58 -3.29
N ARG A 66 0.83 14.62 -4.21
CA ARG A 66 -0.44 14.18 -4.81
C ARG A 66 -1.35 13.53 -3.77
N PHE A 67 -0.79 12.68 -2.90
CA PHE A 67 -1.55 12.05 -1.82
C PHE A 67 -2.14 13.08 -0.85
N GLU A 68 -1.35 14.08 -0.46
CA GLU A 68 -1.83 15.18 0.39
C GLU A 68 -2.96 15.97 -0.27
N ARG A 69 -2.82 16.33 -1.56
CA ARG A 69 -3.89 17.02 -2.31
C ARG A 69 -5.18 16.21 -2.41
N LEU A 70 -5.08 14.88 -2.41
CA LEU A 70 -6.22 13.97 -2.45
C LEU A 70 -6.78 13.63 -1.06
N GLY A 71 -6.19 14.18 0.02
CA GLY A 71 -6.63 13.93 1.39
C GLY A 71 -6.33 12.52 1.90
N VAL A 72 -5.32 11.85 1.35
CA VAL A 72 -4.87 10.54 1.84
C VAL A 72 -4.26 10.68 3.23
N GLU A 73 -4.62 9.79 4.15
CA GLU A 73 -4.09 9.78 5.51
C GLU A 73 -2.64 9.25 5.54
N PHE A 74 -1.76 9.98 6.22
CA PHE A 74 -0.36 9.58 6.45
C PHE A 74 -0.18 9.02 7.85
N VAL A 75 0.44 7.84 7.94
CA VAL A 75 1.05 7.35 9.18
C VAL A 75 2.35 8.11 9.46
N LYS A 76 3.15 8.31 8.41
CA LYS A 76 4.45 8.99 8.48
C LYS A 76 4.66 9.77 7.20
N LYS A 77 4.82 11.09 7.34
CA LYS A 77 5.21 11.97 6.22
C LYS A 77 6.67 11.75 5.81
N LEU A 78 6.98 12.16 4.59
CA LEU A 78 8.28 11.93 3.95
C LEU A 78 9.45 12.57 4.71
N ASP A 79 9.21 13.74 5.29
CA ASP A 79 10.17 14.57 6.04
C ASP A 79 10.15 14.32 7.56
N ALA A 80 9.21 13.49 8.03
CA ALA A 80 9.02 13.19 9.44
C ALA A 80 9.96 12.08 9.94
N GLY A 81 10.45 12.22 11.17
CA GLY A 81 11.28 11.23 11.86
C GLY A 81 12.76 11.25 11.45
N LYS A 82 13.50 10.21 11.86
CA LYS A 82 14.94 10.07 11.56
C LYS A 82 15.20 9.60 10.12
N MET A 83 14.39 8.66 9.62
CA MET A 83 14.43 8.17 8.24
C MET A 83 13.64 9.12 7.33
N LYS A 84 14.31 10.11 6.75
CA LYS A 84 13.73 10.98 5.71
C LYS A 84 13.85 10.30 4.34
N GLY A 85 12.82 10.42 3.51
CA GLY A 85 12.81 9.83 2.15
C GLY A 85 11.95 8.57 1.99
N ILE A 86 11.28 8.14 3.06
CA ILE A 86 10.24 7.09 3.03
C ILE A 86 8.98 7.63 3.69
N ALA A 87 7.82 7.41 3.08
CA ALA A 87 6.53 7.75 3.64
C ALA A 87 5.68 6.49 3.90
N PHE A 88 4.73 6.59 4.83
CA PHE A 88 3.71 5.58 5.05
C PHE A 88 2.34 6.23 4.99
N ILE A 89 1.47 5.72 4.13
CA ILE A 89 0.06 6.12 4.01
C ILE A 89 -0.86 5.01 4.52
N LYS A 90 -2.14 5.32 4.70
CA LYS A 90 -3.19 4.33 5.01
C LYS A 90 -4.13 4.13 3.83
N ASP A 91 -4.59 2.91 3.67
CA ASP A 91 -5.78 2.60 2.86
C ASP A 91 -7.07 2.80 3.69
N PRO A 92 -8.27 2.60 3.10
CA PRO A 92 -9.54 2.78 3.81
C PRO A 92 -9.74 1.88 5.04
N ASP A 93 -9.13 0.68 5.06
CA ASP A 93 -9.17 -0.24 6.19
C ASP A 93 -8.07 0.06 7.24
N GLY A 94 -7.21 1.06 6.95
CA GLY A 94 -6.14 1.50 7.81
C GLY A 94 -4.83 0.74 7.63
N TYR A 95 -4.73 -0.18 6.68
CA TYR A 95 -3.48 -0.90 6.38
C TYR A 95 -2.41 0.08 5.89
N TRP A 96 -1.18 -0.16 6.35
CA TRP A 96 -0.05 0.70 6.03
C TRP A 96 0.50 0.35 4.66
N ILE A 97 0.81 1.38 3.88
CA ILE A 97 1.45 1.27 2.57
C ILE A 97 2.71 2.13 2.60
N GLU A 98 3.87 1.48 2.45
CA GLU A 98 5.16 2.15 2.34
C GLU A 98 5.36 2.71 0.94
N ILE A 99 5.78 3.97 0.85
CA ILE A 99 6.05 4.67 -0.40
C ILE A 99 7.50 5.13 -0.41
N PHE A 100 8.26 4.69 -1.41
CA PHE A 100 9.66 5.05 -1.61
C PHE A 100 10.03 5.02 -3.09
N ASP A 101 11.14 5.66 -3.44
CA ASP A 101 11.70 5.57 -4.81
C ASP A 101 13.05 4.85 -4.81
N LEU A 102 13.38 4.23 -5.93
CA LEU A 102 14.60 3.44 -6.09
C LEU A 102 15.85 4.31 -6.27
N LYS A 103 15.67 5.60 -6.57
CA LYS A 103 16.78 6.52 -6.84
C LYS A 103 17.43 7.01 -5.56
N THR A 104 16.65 7.18 -4.50
CA THR A 104 17.10 7.76 -3.24
C THR A 104 17.20 6.76 -2.10
N ILE A 105 16.58 5.57 -2.20
CA ILE A 105 16.53 4.58 -1.10
C ILE A 105 17.92 4.17 -0.58
N GLY A 106 18.94 4.10 -1.44
CA GLY A 106 20.32 3.82 -1.01
C GLY A 106 20.88 4.90 -0.10
N ASP A 107 20.60 6.17 -0.38
CA ASP A 107 21.00 7.31 0.45
C ASP A 107 20.22 7.34 1.76
N VAL A 108 18.94 6.97 1.73
CA VAL A 108 18.10 6.91 2.94
C VAL A 108 18.63 5.87 3.91
N ILE A 109 18.93 4.66 3.43
CA ILE A 109 19.39 3.56 4.26
C ILE A 109 20.79 3.86 4.84
N SER A 110 21.72 4.34 4.01
CA SER A 110 23.10 4.64 4.44
C SER A 110 23.22 5.73 5.49
N ARG A 111 22.23 6.64 5.59
CA ARG A 111 22.18 7.68 6.63
C ARG A 111 21.64 7.17 7.97
N CYS A 112 21.04 5.99 7.99
CA CYS A 112 20.36 5.42 9.16
C CYS A 112 21.11 4.22 9.77
N SER A 113 22.06 3.66 9.04
CA SER A 113 23.11 2.74 9.55
C SER A 113 24.20 3.51 10.27
#